data_AF-A0AAP6B451-F1
#
_entry.id   AF-A0AAP6B451-F1
#
_cell.length_a   1.000
_cell.length_b   1.000
_cell.length_c   1.000
_cell.angle_alpha   90.00
_cell.angle_beta   90.00
_cell.angle_gamma   90.00
#
_symmetry.space_group_name_H-M   'P 1'
#
loop_
_entity.id
_entity.type
_entity.pdbx_description
1 polymer ?
#
loop_
_entity_poly.entity_id
_entity_poly.type
_entity_poly.pdbx_seq_one_letter_code
_entity_poly.pdbx_strand_id
1 'polypeptide(L)'
;MMMVCILVVSNNGREELIDFNPDHDLAHIIKSYRTPENRMVCIIQDGKRILRWDRSYASRAKNHWRKVDPDSFEILGSVEYLRYVGQG
;
A
#
# COMPACT_ATOMS: atom_id res chain seq x y z
N MET A 1 1.00 -27.06 11.10
CA MET A 1 0.69 -25.82 10.35
C MET A 1 2.03 -25.18 10.02
N MET A 2 2.36 -25.01 8.74
CA MET A 2 3.62 -24.33 8.35
C MET A 2 3.37 -22.83 8.38
N MET A 3 4.12 -22.09 9.18
CA MET A 3 4.10 -20.63 9.16
C MET A 3 5.13 -20.13 8.15
N VAL A 4 4.80 -19.06 7.45
CA VAL A 4 5.71 -18.37 6.53
C VAL A 4 5.98 -16.97 7.05
N CYS A 5 7.20 -16.49 6.90
CA CYS A 5 7.55 -15.13 7.28
C CYS A 5 7.24 -14.18 6.11
N ILE A 6 6.54 -13.09 6.39
CA ILE A 6 6.29 -12.02 5.43
C ILE A 6 6.78 -10.69 5.98
N LEU A 7 7.19 -9.79 5.08
CA LEU A 7 7.52 -8.41 5.38
C LEU A 7 6.42 -7.51 4.84
N VAL A 8 5.80 -6.73 5.73
CA VAL A 8 4.83 -5.69 5.34
C VAL A 8 5.55 -4.35 5.31
N VAL A 9 5.54 -3.70 4.14
CA VAL A 9 6.21 -2.42 3.90
C VAL A 9 5.16 -1.37 3.56
N SER A 10 5.35 -0.14 4.04
CA SER A 10 4.55 1.00 3.62
C SER A 10 5.41 2.22 3.36
N ASN A 11 4.94 3.10 2.47
CA ASN A 11 5.73 4.24 1.97
C ASN A 11 5.86 5.42 2.94
N ASN A 12 5.46 5.25 4.20
CA ASN A 12 5.81 6.16 5.29
C ASN A 12 7.07 5.71 6.06
N GLY A 13 7.78 4.69 5.56
CA GLY A 13 8.99 4.15 6.18
C GLY A 13 8.75 3.05 7.22
N ARG A 14 7.49 2.62 7.43
CA ARG A 14 7.21 1.48 8.31
C ARG A 14 7.44 0.16 7.57
N GLU A 15 8.20 -0.71 8.22
CA GLU A 15 8.49 -2.08 7.83
C GLU A 15 8.25 -3.00 9.04
N GLU A 16 7.57 -4.13 8.84
CA GLU A 16 7.25 -5.09 9.90
C GLU A 16 7.30 -6.52 9.40
N LEU A 17 8.06 -7.38 10.10
CA LEU A 17 8.11 -8.82 9.86
C LEU A 17 7.02 -9.52 10.67
N ILE A 18 6.29 -10.42 10.03
CA ILE A 18 5.15 -11.13 10.62
C ILE A 18 5.23 -12.60 10.26
N ASP A 19 5.02 -13.47 11.24
CA ASP A 19 4.76 -14.88 10.98
C ASP A 19 3.30 -15.08 10.59
N PHE A 20 3.09 -15.67 9.42
CA PHE A 20 1.79 -15.78 8.77
C PHE A 20 1.41 -17.23 8.54
N ASN A 21 0.14 -17.55 8.81
CA ASN A 21 -0.45 -18.81 8.39
C ASN A 21 -0.94 -18.67 6.93
N PRO A 22 -0.40 -19.42 5.95
CA PRO A 22 -0.82 -19.34 4.55
C PRO A 22 -2.30 -19.66 4.30
N ASP A 23 -2.98 -20.32 5.25
CA ASP A 23 -4.42 -20.58 5.17
C ASP A 23 -5.27 -19.32 5.48
N HIS A 24 -4.68 -18.26 6.03
CA HIS A 24 -5.37 -17.00 6.30
C HIS A 24 -5.37 -16.07 5.06
N ASP A 25 -6.23 -15.07 5.06
CA ASP A 25 -6.29 -14.09 3.98
C ASP A 25 -5.30 -12.92 4.22
N LEU A 26 -4.28 -12.81 3.38
CA LEU A 26 -3.32 -11.69 3.35
C LEU A 26 -4.01 -10.32 3.21
N ALA A 27 -5.19 -10.25 2.58
CA ALA A 27 -5.92 -9.00 2.44
C ALA A 27 -6.38 -8.45 3.80
N HIS A 28 -6.64 -9.32 4.78
CA HIS A 28 -6.98 -8.90 6.14
C HIS A 28 -5.80 -8.22 6.83
N ILE A 29 -4.59 -8.77 6.66
CA ILE A 29 -3.35 -8.16 7.14
C ILE A 29 -3.20 -6.79 6.50
N ILE A 30 -3.22 -6.67 5.16
CA ILE A 30 -3.05 -5.37 4.51
C ILE A 30 -4.03 -4.32 5.06
N LYS A 31 -5.28 -4.70 5.36
CA LYS A 31 -6.29 -3.76 5.85
C LYS A 31 -5.89 -3.09 7.17
N SER A 32 -5.20 -3.77 8.08
CA SER A 32 -4.75 -3.19 9.35
C SER A 32 -3.56 -2.22 9.20
N TYR A 33 -2.82 -2.31 8.09
CA TYR A 33 -1.68 -1.45 7.79
C TYR A 33 -2.05 -0.20 6.98
N ARG A 34 -3.31 -0.07 6.54
CA ARG A 34 -3.80 1.12 5.84
C ARG A 34 -4.04 2.25 6.82
N THR A 35 -3.23 3.29 6.75
CA THR A 35 -3.32 4.46 7.64
C THR A 35 -3.52 5.74 6.83
N PRO A 36 -4.03 6.81 7.43
CA PRO A 36 -4.07 8.12 6.77
C PRO A 36 -2.67 8.66 6.38
N GLU A 37 -1.61 8.19 7.02
CA GLU A 37 -0.23 8.63 6.86
C GLU A 37 0.49 7.91 5.72
N ASN A 38 0.07 6.70 5.36
CA ASN A 38 0.61 5.98 4.20
C ASN A 38 -0.35 5.99 3.00
N ARG A 39 0.23 5.74 1.82
CA ARG A 39 -0.49 5.65 0.54
C ARG A 39 -0.23 4.34 -0.19
N MET A 40 0.70 3.53 0.31
CA MET A 40 1.03 2.24 -0.25
C MET A 40 1.27 1.26 0.90
N VAL A 41 0.76 0.04 0.75
CA VAL A 41 1.11 -1.11 1.58
C VAL A 41 1.46 -2.27 0.66
N CYS A 42 2.60 -2.91 0.89
CA CYS A 42 3.09 -4.04 0.12
C CYS A 42 3.46 -5.21 1.05
N ILE A 43 3.20 -6.43 0.58
CA ILE A 43 3.65 -7.66 1.23
C ILE A 43 4.77 -8.25 0.38
N ILE A 44 5.89 -8.53 1.04
CA ILE A 44 7.05 -9.18 0.49
C ILE A 44 7.20 -10.55 1.17
N GLN A 45 7.36 -11.60 0.36
CA GLN A 45 7.64 -12.95 0.82
C GLN A 45 8.84 -13.47 0.03
N ASP A 46 9.84 -14.02 0.71
CA ASP A 46 11.07 -14.53 0.10
C ASP A 46 11.74 -13.52 -0.86
N GLY A 47 11.75 -12.25 -0.46
CA GLY A 47 12.29 -11.13 -1.23
C GLY A 47 11.46 -10.70 -2.45
N LYS A 48 10.30 -11.31 -2.69
CA LYS A 48 9.40 -10.97 -3.81
C LYS A 48 8.16 -10.24 -3.32
N ARG A 49 7.77 -9.19 -4.02
CA ARG A 49 6.50 -8.49 -3.78
C ARG A 49 5.36 -9.38 -4.30
N ILE A 50 4.47 -9.81 -3.40
CA ILE A 50 3.37 -10.71 -3.76
C ILE A 50 2.01 -9.99 -3.76
N LEU A 51 1.91 -8.86 -3.07
CA LEU A 51 0.68 -8.10 -2.96
C LEU A 51 0.98 -6.62 -2.73
N ARG A 52 0.27 -5.71 -3.40
CA ARG A 52 0.34 -4.28 -3.14
C ARG A 52 -1.02 -3.61 -3.23
N TRP A 53 -1.24 -2.65 -2.35
CA TRP A 53 -2.42 -1.79 -2.35
C TRP A 53 -2.01 -0.33 -2.28
N ASP A 54 -2.62 0.46 -3.15
CA ASP A 54 -2.38 1.89 -3.25
C ASP A 54 -3.65 2.66 -2.87
N ARG A 55 -3.46 3.77 -2.18
CA ARG A 55 -4.52 4.72 -1.84
C ARG A 55 -4.79 5.61 -3.07
N SER A 56 -6.05 5.76 -3.42
CA SER A 56 -6.48 6.49 -4.60
C SER A 56 -6.32 7.99 -4.41
N TYR A 57 -5.71 8.65 -5.39
CA TYR A 57 -5.51 10.11 -5.41
C TYR A 57 -6.78 10.90 -5.76
N ALA A 58 -7.71 10.29 -6.50
CA ALA A 58 -8.80 11.00 -7.19
C ALA A 58 -10.10 11.19 -6.38
N SER A 59 -10.20 10.66 -5.15
CA SER A 59 -11.44 10.73 -4.37
C SER A 59 -11.36 11.81 -3.29
N ARG A 60 -12.40 12.64 -3.18
CA ARG A 60 -12.61 13.56 -2.03
C ARG A 60 -12.58 12.81 -0.70
N ALA A 61 -13.08 11.57 -0.69
CA ALA A 61 -12.91 10.65 0.41
C ALA A 61 -11.54 9.99 0.26
N LYS A 62 -10.52 10.63 0.83
CA LYS A 62 -9.10 10.23 0.72
C LYS A 62 -8.83 8.76 1.08
N ASN A 63 -9.76 7.99 1.67
CA ASN A 63 -9.57 6.62 2.16
C ASN A 63 -9.95 5.48 1.19
N HIS A 64 -9.97 5.72 -0.12
CA HIS A 64 -10.21 4.64 -1.08
C HIS A 64 -8.90 3.90 -1.41
N TRP A 65 -8.84 2.59 -1.13
CA TRP A 65 -7.67 1.75 -1.39
C TRP A 65 -8.00 0.74 -2.47
N ARG A 66 -7.06 0.51 -3.39
CA ARG A 66 -7.20 -0.47 -4.48
C ARG A 66 -6.01 -1.42 -4.52
N LYS A 67 -6.26 -2.69 -4.86
CA LYS A 67 -5.21 -3.62 -5.21
C LYS A 67 -4.58 -3.17 -6.53
N VAL A 68 -3.26 -3.19 -6.60
CA VAL A 68 -2.50 -2.90 -7.81
C VAL A 68 -1.49 -4.01 -8.06
N ASP A 69 -0.94 -4.04 -9.27
CA ASP A 69 0.18 -4.91 -9.58
C ASP A 69 1.39 -4.54 -8.66
N PRO A 70 2.00 -5.51 -7.94
CA PRO A 70 3.07 -5.23 -6.99
C PRO A 70 4.31 -4.55 -7.59
N ASP A 71 4.54 -4.75 -8.88
CA ASP A 71 5.71 -4.27 -9.62
C ASP A 71 5.40 -3.07 -10.51
N SER A 72 4.13 -2.65 -10.59
CA SER A 72 3.76 -1.40 -11.26
C SER A 72 4.45 -0.18 -10.62
N PHE A 73 4.65 0.89 -11.39
CA PHE A 73 5.27 2.11 -10.86
C PHE A 73 4.54 2.63 -9.62
N GLU A 74 5.30 2.92 -8.57
CA GLU A 74 4.80 3.55 -7.36
C GLU A 74 4.79 5.07 -7.53
N ILE A 75 3.64 5.69 -7.28
CA ILE A 75 3.53 7.15 -7.18
C ILE A 75 3.72 7.50 -5.70
N LEU A 76 4.86 8.10 -5.35
CA LEU A 76 5.26 8.41 -3.97
C LEU A 76 4.70 9.73 -3.42
N GLY A 77 4.11 10.58 -4.26
CA GLY A 77 3.66 11.94 -3.90
C GLY A 77 2.19 12.22 -4.21
N SER A 78 1.60 13.21 -3.53
CA SER A 78 0.36 13.81 -4.00
C SER A 78 0.60 14.47 -5.36
N VAL A 79 -0.33 14.31 -6.31
CA VAL A 79 -0.52 15.31 -7.36
C VAL A 79 -1.06 16.55 -6.64
N GLU A 80 -0.16 17.35 -6.07
CA GLU A 80 -0.48 18.66 -5.53
C GLU A 80 -1.17 19.45 -6.65
N TYR A 81 -2.34 20.00 -6.34
CA TYR A 81 -3.20 20.72 -7.28
C TYR A 81 -2.39 21.64 -8.20
N LEU A 82 -2.37 21.34 -9.50
CA LEU A 82 -1.97 22.33 -10.50
C LEU A 82 -2.99 23.47 -10.43
N ARG A 83 -2.63 24.57 -9.74
CA ARG A 83 -3.40 25.80 -9.80
C ARG A 83 -3.04 26.49 -11.11
N TYR A 84 -3.95 26.41 -12.08
CA TYR A 84 -3.89 27.28 -13.26
C TYR A 84 -4.20 28.72 -12.82
N VAL A 85 -3.19 29.59 -12.86
CA VAL A 85 -3.37 31.04 -12.66
C VAL A 85 -3.53 31.66 -14.04
N GLY A 86 -4.73 31.54 -14.60
CA GLY A 86 -5.08 32.31 -15.79
C GLY A 86 -5.19 33.78 -15.42
N GLN A 87 -4.40 34.64 -16.07
CA GLN A 87 -4.64 36.09 -16.02
C GLN A 87 -5.92 36.39 -16.81
N GLY A 88 -6.90 36.98 -16.12
CA GLY A 88 -8.11 37.58 -16.68
C GLY A 88 -8.40 38.87 -15.94
#